data_AF-A0A850SGP7-F1
#
_entry.id   AF-A0A850SGP7-F1
#
_cell.length_a   1.000
_cell.length_b   1.000
_cell.length_c   1.000
_cell.angle_alpha   90.00
_cell.angle_beta   90.00
_cell.angle_gamma   90.00
#
_symmetry.space_group_name_H-M   'P 1'
#
loop_
_entity.id
_entity.type
_entity.pdbx_description
1 polymer ?
#
loop_
_entity_poly.entity_id
_entity_poly.type
_entity_poly.pdbx_seq_one_letter_code
_entity_poly.pdbx_strand_id
1 'polypeptide(L)'
;MTVALDTGGPDAVRRWIERAKPTHPSLVDESHRLDVLLGFSNVPTSAWIDERGMLVRRGDGAAIQESQLARLELSPALPPRLRETLREAKKIRTEPAAYLAALRDWAEKGEASRYARAPDELLRRARACTPAWSLAAAHFELGQHLLRTGHG
;
A
#
# COMPACT_ATOMS: atom_id res chain seq x y z
N MET A 1 12.23 -0.81 -6.92
CA MET A 1 11.05 -0.85 -7.79
C MET A 1 9.88 -0.23 -7.05
N THR A 2 9.01 0.51 -7.74
CA THR A 2 7.75 1.03 -7.20
C THR A 2 6.60 0.65 -8.12
N VAL A 3 5.40 0.48 -7.56
CA VAL A 3 4.19 0.16 -8.31
C VAL A 3 3.08 1.11 -7.87
N ALA A 4 2.46 1.82 -8.82
CA ALA A 4 1.24 2.57 -8.57
C ALA A 4 0.04 1.65 -8.78
N LEU A 5 -0.88 1.61 -7.81
CA LEU A 5 -2.15 0.90 -7.93
C LEU A 5 -3.20 1.94 -8.33
N ASP A 6 -3.46 2.05 -9.64
CA ASP A 6 -4.30 3.11 -10.21
C ASP A 6 -5.04 2.60 -11.44
N THR A 7 -6.37 2.54 -11.35
CA THR A 7 -7.26 2.06 -12.42
C THR A 7 -7.36 3.04 -13.60
N GLY A 8 -6.86 4.27 -13.46
CA GLY A 8 -6.81 5.28 -14.52
C GLY A 8 -5.68 5.07 -15.53
N GLY A 9 -4.87 4.03 -15.36
CA GLY A 9 -3.82 3.66 -16.31
C GLY A 9 -2.56 4.53 -16.22
N PRO A 10 -1.59 4.30 -17.12
CA PRO A 10 -0.31 5.01 -17.12
C PRO A 10 -0.45 6.53 -17.22
N ASP A 11 -1.44 7.04 -17.94
CA ASP A 11 -1.63 8.48 -18.16
C ASP A 11 -2.06 9.21 -16.88
N ALA A 12 -2.85 8.57 -16.00
CA ALA A 12 -3.25 9.13 -14.72
C ALA A 12 -2.06 9.34 -13.77
N VAL A 13 -1.06 8.45 -13.84
CA VAL A 13 0.08 8.43 -12.91
C VAL A 13 1.35 9.07 -13.47
N ARG A 14 1.50 9.15 -14.80
CA ARG A 14 2.70 9.60 -15.51
C ARG A 14 3.30 10.89 -14.93
N ARG A 15 2.48 11.91 -14.73
CA ARG A 15 2.92 13.22 -14.21
C ARG A 15 3.64 13.12 -12.85
N TRP A 16 3.24 12.17 -12.01
CA TRP A 16 3.83 11.99 -10.68
C TRP A 16 5.15 11.24 -10.77
N ILE A 17 5.22 10.21 -11.62
CA ILE A 17 6.44 9.43 -11.86
C ILE A 17 7.52 10.33 -12.48
N GLU A 18 7.18 11.09 -13.52
CA GLU A 18 8.11 11.98 -14.21
C GLU A 18 8.64 13.08 -13.28
N ARG A 19 7.77 13.66 -12.44
CA ARG A 19 8.19 14.64 -11.43
C ARG A 19 9.14 14.05 -10.38
N ALA A 20 8.93 12.79 -9.99
CA ALA A 20 9.75 12.11 -8.98
C ALA A 20 11.14 11.72 -9.50
N LYS A 21 11.34 11.60 -10.82
CA LYS A 21 12.59 11.19 -11.47
C LYS A 21 13.25 9.97 -10.79
N PRO A 22 12.53 8.85 -10.63
CA PRO A 22 13.06 7.68 -9.95
C PRO A 22 14.23 7.08 -10.74
N THR A 23 15.26 6.61 -10.02
CA THR A 23 16.37 5.83 -10.59
C THR A 23 16.08 4.34 -10.63
N HIS A 24 14.89 3.92 -10.15
CA HIS A 24 14.42 2.55 -10.11
C HIS A 24 13.21 2.33 -11.04
N PRO A 25 12.93 1.07 -11.45
CA PRO A 25 11.76 0.76 -12.25
C PRO A 25 10.44 1.16 -11.57
N SER A 26 9.59 1.89 -12.29
CA SER A 26 8.24 2.29 -11.86
C SER A 26 7.20 1.62 -12.74
N LEU A 27 6.31 0.86 -12.13
CA LEU A 27 5.23 0.12 -12.81
C LEU A 27 3.86 0.67 -12.41
N VAL A 28 2.84 0.30 -13.18
CA VAL A 28 1.43 0.62 -12.92
C VAL A 28 0.65 -0.69 -12.90
N ASP A 29 -0.12 -0.91 -11.84
CA ASP A 29 -1.07 -2.01 -11.73
C ASP A 29 -2.48 -1.43 -11.83
N GLU A 30 -3.02 -1.50 -13.04
CA GLU A 30 -4.36 -0.97 -13.38
C GLU A 30 -5.48 -1.83 -12.84
N SER A 31 -5.16 -3.05 -12.42
CA SER A 31 -6.11 -4.10 -12.07
C SER A 31 -6.12 -4.43 -10.59
N HIS A 32 -5.26 -3.79 -9.78
CA HIS A 32 -5.09 -4.14 -8.37
C HIS A 32 -4.90 -5.66 -8.18
N ARG A 33 -3.96 -6.24 -8.92
CA ARG A 33 -3.57 -7.64 -8.74
C ARG A 33 -2.54 -7.78 -7.62
N LEU A 34 -1.68 -6.78 -7.47
CA LEU A 34 -0.57 -6.80 -6.53
C LEU A 34 -1.04 -6.76 -5.08
N ASP A 35 -2.06 -5.96 -4.77
CA ASP A 35 -2.63 -5.89 -3.42
C ASP A 35 -3.31 -7.20 -3.02
N VAL A 36 -3.99 -7.88 -3.94
CA VAL A 36 -4.55 -9.22 -3.72
C VAL A 36 -3.44 -10.24 -3.46
N LEU A 37 -2.42 -10.29 -4.32
CA LEU A 37 -1.33 -11.27 -4.23
C LEU A 37 -0.47 -11.08 -2.97
N LEU A 38 -0.18 -9.83 -2.60
CA LEU A 38 0.66 -9.51 -1.45
C LEU A 38 -0.15 -9.21 -0.17
N GLY A 39 -1.48 -9.24 -0.25
CA GLY A 39 -2.36 -8.94 0.86
C GLY A 39 -2.23 -7.50 1.36
N PHE A 40 -2.03 -6.54 0.46
CA PHE A 40 -2.05 -5.12 0.81
C PHE A 40 -3.49 -4.65 0.95
N SER A 41 -3.76 -3.86 1.98
CA SER A 41 -5.10 -3.30 2.22
C SER A 41 -5.12 -1.78 2.18
N ASN A 42 -3.95 -1.15 2.13
CA ASN A 42 -3.77 0.29 2.07
C ASN A 42 -2.44 0.62 1.39
N VAL A 43 -2.31 1.87 0.99
CA VAL A 43 -1.07 2.46 0.47
C VAL A 43 -0.74 3.72 1.28
N PRO A 44 0.54 4.12 1.38
CA PRO A 44 1.73 3.41 0.86
C PRO A 44 2.10 2.19 1.71
N THR A 45 2.42 1.08 1.05
CA THR A 45 2.81 -0.20 1.67
C THR A 45 4.01 -0.79 0.93
N SER A 46 4.81 -1.60 1.62
CA SER A 46 6.01 -2.24 1.05
C SER A 46 6.01 -3.75 1.25
N ALA A 47 6.74 -4.42 0.35
CA ALA A 47 7.19 -5.80 0.50
C ALA A 47 8.72 -5.82 0.32
N TRP A 48 9.41 -6.60 1.14
CA TRP A 48 10.84 -6.84 1.01
C TRP A 48 11.05 -8.25 0.48
N ILE A 49 11.87 -8.32 -0.55
CA ILE A 49 12.21 -9.55 -1.26
C ILE A 49 13.72 -9.67 -1.17
N ASP A 50 14.22 -10.83 -0.75
CA ASP A 50 15.65 -11.12 -0.72
C ASP A 50 16.22 -11.43 -2.11
N GLU A 51 17.54 -11.61 -2.19
CA GLU A 51 18.23 -11.89 -3.46
C GLU A 51 17.86 -13.24 -4.08
N ARG A 52 17.25 -14.14 -3.29
CA ARG A 52 16.75 -15.44 -3.75
C ARG A 52 15.30 -15.36 -4.24
N GLY A 53 14.70 -14.17 -4.24
CA GLY A 53 13.32 -13.94 -4.65
C GLY A 53 12.30 -14.29 -3.58
N MET A 54 12.70 -14.46 -2.32
CA MET A 54 11.79 -14.80 -1.24
C MET A 54 11.23 -13.54 -0.59
N LEU A 55 9.91 -13.52 -0.39
CA LEU A 55 9.27 -12.51 0.44
C LEU A 55 9.74 -12.71 1.89
N VAL A 56 10.41 -11.71 2.45
CA VAL A 56 10.95 -11.74 3.83
C VAL A 56 10.26 -10.71 4.73
N ARG A 57 9.51 -9.77 4.15
CA ARG A 57 8.70 -8.82 4.91
C ARG A 57 7.51 -8.36 4.07
N ARG A 58 6.30 -8.42 4.62
CA ARG A 58 5.05 -8.17 3.90
C ARG A 58 4.20 -7.11 4.59
N GLY A 59 3.67 -6.17 3.82
CA GLY A 59 2.51 -5.39 4.21
C GLY A 59 2.80 -4.34 5.28
N ASP A 60 4.07 -3.96 5.46
CA ASP A 60 4.42 -2.87 6.38
C ASP A 60 4.13 -1.53 5.70
N GLY A 61 3.42 -0.66 6.42
CA GLY A 61 3.16 0.72 5.99
C GLY A 61 4.49 1.40 5.67
N ALA A 62 4.65 1.80 4.42
CA ALA A 62 5.93 2.26 3.87
C ALA A 62 6.13 3.78 4.02
N ALA A 63 5.41 4.40 4.95
CA ALA A 63 5.53 5.82 5.20
C ALA A 63 6.88 6.11 5.86
N ILE A 64 7.70 6.92 5.21
CA ILE A 64 8.96 7.44 5.76
C ILE A 64 8.83 8.87 6.31
N GLN A 65 7.64 9.46 6.17
CA GLN A 65 7.29 10.77 6.69
C GLN A 65 6.00 10.67 7.49
N GLU A 66 5.85 11.55 8.48
CA GLU A 66 4.60 11.65 9.22
C GLU A 66 3.45 12.11 8.31
N SER A 67 2.30 11.49 8.50
CA SER A 67 1.09 11.87 7.79
C SER A 67 0.61 13.26 8.21
N GLN A 68 0.54 14.19 7.27
CA GLN A 68 -0.06 15.51 7.51
C GLN A 68 -1.54 15.39 7.94
N LEU A 69 -2.24 14.37 7.46
CA LEU A 69 -3.62 14.08 7.83
C LEU A 69 -3.76 13.76 9.33
N ALA A 70 -2.77 13.09 9.92
CA ALA A 70 -2.78 12.79 11.35
C ALA A 70 -2.80 14.07 12.21
N ARG A 71 -2.14 15.13 11.73
CA ARG A 71 -2.04 16.44 12.41
C ARG A 71 -3.18 17.41 12.07
N LEU A 72 -4.01 17.11 11.07
CA LEU A 72 -5.08 18.00 10.64
C LEU A 72 -6.19 18.13 11.69
N GLU A 73 -6.52 19.35 12.10
CA GLU A 73 -7.71 19.60 12.94
C GLU A 73 -8.99 19.55 12.09
N LEU A 74 -9.97 18.77 12.55
CA LEU A 74 -11.22 18.59 11.81
C LEU A 74 -12.22 19.67 12.20
N SER A 75 -12.38 20.66 11.31
CA SER A 75 -13.36 21.73 11.50
C SER A 75 -14.79 21.19 11.58
N PRO A 76 -15.63 21.71 12.49
CA PRO A 76 -17.04 21.36 12.55
C PRO A 76 -17.84 21.84 11.32
N ALA A 77 -17.29 22.79 10.54
CA ALA A 77 -17.90 23.30 9.31
C ALA A 77 -17.77 22.32 8.11
N LEU A 78 -16.98 21.25 8.25
CA LEU A 78 -16.85 20.25 7.20
C LEU A 78 -18.17 19.46 7.02
N PRO A 79 -18.54 19.11 5.77
CA PRO A 79 -19.66 18.23 5.50
C PRO A 79 -19.61 16.95 6.37
N PRO A 80 -20.73 16.47 6.93
CA PRO A 80 -20.74 15.35 7.87
C PRO A 80 -20.01 14.09 7.36
N ARG A 81 -20.29 13.69 6.11
CA ARG A 81 -19.65 12.52 5.47
C ARG A 81 -18.14 12.69 5.34
N LEU A 82 -17.68 13.85 4.87
CA LEU A 82 -16.25 14.12 4.72
C LEU A 82 -15.53 14.07 6.08
N ARG A 83 -16.15 14.64 7.12
CA ARG A 83 -15.60 14.61 8.48
C ARG A 83 -15.53 13.19 9.05
N GLU A 84 -16.50 12.33 8.76
CA GLU A 84 -16.46 10.91 9.15
C GLU A 84 -15.33 10.16 8.43
N THR A 85 -15.23 10.30 7.10
CA THR A 85 -14.14 9.71 6.31
C THR A 85 -12.76 10.13 6.84
N LEU A 86 -12.57 11.43 7.14
CA LEU A 86 -11.32 11.93 7.68
C LEU A 86 -11.03 11.38 9.09
N ARG A 87 -12.04 11.18 9.94
CA ARG A 87 -11.84 10.52 11.25
C ARG A 87 -11.33 9.09 11.11
N GLU A 88 -11.89 8.31 10.20
CA GLU A 88 -11.41 6.94 9.95
C GLU A 88 -10.00 6.94 9.37
N ALA A 89 -9.72 7.81 8.40
CA ALA A 89 -8.39 7.93 7.81
C ALA A 89 -7.32 8.33 8.86
N LYS A 90 -7.68 9.15 9.87
CA LYS A 90 -6.80 9.50 10.98
C LYS A 90 -6.47 8.32 11.93
N LYS A 91 -7.20 7.21 11.87
CA LYS A 91 -6.88 5.99 12.64
C LYS A 91 -5.75 5.18 12.02
N ILE A 92 -5.35 5.49 10.77
CA ILE A 92 -4.24 4.80 10.10
C ILE A 92 -2.94 5.17 10.84
N ARG A 93 -2.42 4.21 11.60
CA ARG A 93 -1.16 4.35 12.32
C ARG A 93 0.00 4.05 11.37
N THR A 94 0.99 4.92 11.38
CA THR A 94 2.27 4.72 10.70
C THR A 94 3.39 5.00 11.70
N GLU A 95 4.52 4.31 11.57
CA GLU A 95 5.70 4.51 12.42
C GLU A 95 6.91 4.82 11.55
N PRO A 96 7.02 6.06 11.00
CA PRO A 96 7.98 6.35 9.96
C PRO A 96 9.44 6.16 10.38
N ALA A 97 9.77 6.55 11.61
CA ALA A 97 11.11 6.39 12.16
C ALA A 97 11.48 4.90 12.33
N ALA A 98 10.56 4.09 12.83
CA ALA A 98 10.79 2.65 13.01
C ALA A 98 10.92 1.93 11.67
N TYR A 99 10.08 2.29 10.69
CA TYR A 99 10.17 1.75 9.34
C TYR A 99 11.50 2.12 8.67
N LEU A 100 11.92 3.38 8.76
CA LEU A 100 13.18 3.84 8.18
C LEU A 100 14.40 3.17 8.84
N ALA A 101 14.38 3.01 10.17
CA ALA A 101 15.43 2.29 10.89
C ALA A 101 15.53 0.84 10.41
N ALA A 102 14.40 0.17 10.26
CA ALA A 102 14.37 -1.19 9.77
C ALA A 102 14.84 -1.31 8.32
N LEU A 103 14.44 -0.37 7.45
CA LEU A 103 14.85 -0.35 6.04
C LEU A 103 16.37 -0.19 5.90
N ARG A 104 16.99 0.64 6.74
CA ARG A 104 18.46 0.81 6.79
C ARG A 104 19.17 -0.46 7.24
N ASP A 105 18.67 -1.11 8.29
CA ASP A 105 19.22 -2.38 8.79
C ASP A 105 19.13 -3.49 7.73
N TRP A 106 18.01 -3.57 7.01
CA TRP A 106 17.84 -4.49 5.87
C TRP A 106 18.79 -4.19 4.72
N ALA A 107 18.94 -2.92 4.34
CA ALA A 107 19.84 -2.53 3.26
C ALA A 107 21.32 -2.89 3.56
N GLU A 108 21.72 -2.89 4.83
CA GLU A 108 23.08 -3.25 5.25
C GLU A 108 23.29 -4.76 5.42
N LYS A 109 22.29 -5.47 5.97
CA LYS A 109 22.45 -6.86 6.43
C LYS A 109 21.78 -7.90 5.53
N GLY A 110 20.92 -7.49 4.60
CA GLY A 110 20.10 -8.41 3.82
C GLY A 110 19.38 -9.41 4.72
N GLU A 111 19.41 -10.69 4.35
CA GLU A 111 18.75 -11.79 5.07
C GLU A 111 19.13 -11.90 6.56
N ALA A 112 20.30 -11.41 6.97
CA ALA A 112 20.73 -11.38 8.36
C ALA A 112 20.09 -10.25 9.19
N SER A 113 19.29 -9.37 8.57
CA SER A 113 18.54 -8.33 9.27
C SER A 113 17.54 -8.93 10.25
N ARG A 114 17.52 -8.38 11.46
CA ARG A 114 16.53 -8.75 12.49
C ARG A 114 15.08 -8.41 12.11
N TYR A 115 14.88 -7.63 11.05
CA TYR A 115 13.58 -7.23 10.54
C TYR A 115 13.10 -8.11 9.39
N ALA A 116 13.99 -8.93 8.81
CA ALA A 116 13.64 -10.01 7.92
C ALA A 116 12.95 -11.11 8.71
N ARG A 117 11.92 -11.71 8.11
CA ARG A 117 11.11 -12.75 8.75
C ARG A 117 11.21 -14.05 7.96
N ALA A 118 11.20 -15.15 8.70
CA ALA A 118 11.10 -16.46 8.09
C ALA A 118 9.74 -16.66 7.40
N PRO A 119 9.64 -17.48 6.34
CA PRO A 119 8.39 -17.73 5.62
C PRO A 119 7.21 -18.11 6.53
N ASP A 120 7.43 -18.99 7.50
CA ASP A 120 6.38 -19.42 8.42
C ASP A 120 5.84 -18.28 9.28
N GLU A 121 6.69 -17.33 9.66
CA GLU A 121 6.27 -16.15 10.42
C GLU A 121 5.42 -15.20 9.56
N LEU A 122 5.75 -15.07 8.28
CA LEU A 122 4.95 -14.31 7.34
C LEU A 122 3.59 -14.95 7.11
N LEU A 123 3.52 -16.27 6.99
CA LEU A 123 2.27 -17.02 6.87
C LEU A 123 1.41 -16.87 8.12
N ARG A 124 2.00 -17.00 9.32
CA ARG A 124 1.26 -16.79 10.58
C ARG A 124 0.70 -15.38 10.72
N ARG A 125 1.43 -14.38 10.21
CA ARG A 125 1.00 -12.97 10.20
C ARG A 125 0.08 -12.63 9.04
N ALA A 126 -0.08 -13.53 8.08
CA ALA A 126 -0.96 -13.29 6.96
C ALA A 126 -2.39 -13.17 7.46
N ARG A 127 -3.02 -12.04 7.14
CA ARG A 127 -4.42 -11.82 7.47
C ARG A 127 -5.27 -12.86 6.74
N ALA A 128 -6.22 -13.47 7.45
CA ALA A 128 -7.17 -14.39 6.83
C ALA A 128 -8.01 -13.63 5.79
N CYS A 129 -8.18 -14.24 4.61
CA CYS A 129 -9.13 -13.76 3.62
C CYS A 129 -10.55 -14.01 4.15
N THR A 130 -11.22 -12.97 4.62
CA THR A 130 -12.60 -13.08 5.11
C THR A 130 -13.59 -12.98 3.93
N PRO A 131 -14.82 -13.51 4.07
CA PRO A 131 -15.86 -13.32 3.06
C PRO A 131 -16.11 -11.85 2.73
N ALA A 132 -16.05 -10.97 3.73
CA ALA A 132 -16.17 -9.53 3.53
C ALA A 132 -15.06 -8.95 2.64
N TRP A 133 -13.83 -9.43 2.78
CA TRP A 133 -12.72 -8.98 1.94
C TRP A 133 -12.86 -9.50 0.50
N SER A 134 -13.28 -10.75 0.33
CA SER A 134 -13.61 -11.31 -0.99
C SER A 134 -14.73 -10.53 -1.68
N LEU A 135 -15.79 -10.17 -0.95
CA LEU A 135 -16.91 -9.39 -1.47
C LEU A 135 -16.47 -7.97 -1.87
N ALA A 136 -15.63 -7.33 -1.06
CA ALA A 136 -15.07 -6.02 -1.39
C ALA A 136 -14.25 -6.06 -2.69
N ALA A 137 -13.40 -7.07 -2.86
CA ALA A 137 -12.64 -7.29 -4.10
C ALA A 137 -13.58 -7.52 -5.30
N ALA A 138 -14.61 -8.35 -5.14
CA ALA A 138 -15.58 -8.60 -6.20
C ALA A 138 -16.34 -7.34 -6.64
N HIS A 139 -16.78 -6.49 -5.69
CA HIS A 139 -17.41 -5.21 -6.01
C HIS A 139 -16.47 -4.27 -6.74
N PHE A 140 -15.20 -4.23 -6.33
CA PHE A 140 -14.18 -3.42 -6.98
C PHE A 140 -13.97 -3.85 -8.44
N GLU A 141 -13.79 -5.15 -8.68
CA GLU A 141 -13.65 -5.70 -10.04
C GLU A 141 -14.90 -5.45 -10.90
N LEU A 142 -16.10 -5.59 -10.33
CA LEU A 142 -17.34 -5.28 -11.03
C LEU A 142 -17.40 -3.80 -11.42
N GLY A 143 -17.07 -2.88 -10.51
CA GLY A 143 -17.04 -1.46 -10.79
C GLY A 143 -16.06 -1.10 -11.90
N GLN A 144 -14.86 -1.68 -11.86
CA GLN A 144 -13.88 -1.53 -12.93
C GLN A 144 -14.38 -2.07 -14.27
N HIS A 145 -15.03 -3.24 -14.28
CA HIS A 145 -15.59 -3.82 -15.49
C HIS A 145 -16.65 -2.90 -16.10
N LEU A 146 -17.60 -2.41 -15.31
CA LEU A 146 -18.64 -1.48 -15.75
C LEU A 146 -18.05 -0.19 -16.32
N LEU A 147 -17.04 0.38 -15.66
CA LEU A 147 -16.37 1.58 -16.15
C LEU A 147 -15.72 1.34 -17.52
N ARG A 148 -14.99 0.22 -17.68
CA ARG A 148 -14.34 -0.15 -18.95
C ARG A 148 -15.32 -0.43 -20.09
N THR A 149 -16.52 -0.93 -19.78
CA THR A 149 -17.57 -1.19 -20.77
C THR A 149 -18.51 -0.01 -20.99
N GLY A 150 -18.29 1.13 -20.32
CA GLY A 150 -19.09 2.35 -20.50
C GLY A 150 -20.44 2.34 -19.77
N HIS A 151 -20.56 1.54 -18.71
CA HIS A 151 -21.77 1.37 -17.89
C HIS A 151 -21.60 1.95 -16.47
N GLY A 152 -20.57 2.79 -16.27
CA GLY A 152 -20.20 3.41 -14.98
C GLY A 152 -20.66 4.84 -14.82
#